data_AF-A0A842ZUF9-F1
#
_entry.id   AF-A0A842ZUF9-F1
#
_cell.length_a   1.000
_cell.length_b   1.000
_cell.length_c   1.000
_cell.angle_alpha   90.00
_cell.angle_beta   90.00
_cell.angle_gamma   90.00
#
_symmetry.space_group_name_H-M   'P 1'
#
loop_
_entity.id
_entity.type
_entity.pdbx_description
1 polymer ?
#
loop_
_entity_poly.entity_id
_entity_poly.type
_entity_poly.pdbx_seq_one_letter_code
_entity_poly.pdbx_strand_id
1 'polypeptide(L)' 'MEEVLYNIEIHRNEGNYMGKIYSDIDGVKEFENNRIDRLLRDIIVDMQLALDDEFLTRTTATDLPEFTDELK' A
#
# COMPACT_ATOMS: atom_id res chain seq x y z
N MET A 1 -7.09 17.47 -7.21
CA MET A 1 -6.39 17.39 -5.91
C MET A 1 -5.69 16.05 -5.94
N GLU A 2 -4.37 16.00 -5.70
CA GLU A 2 -3.68 14.71 -5.62
C GLU A 2 -4.17 13.97 -4.37
N GLU A 3 -4.49 12.69 -4.54
CA GLU A 3 -4.93 11.82 -3.45
C GLU A 3 -3.71 11.35 -2.67
N VAL A 4 -3.78 11.47 -1.34
CA VAL A 4 -2.71 10.97 -0.46
C VAL A 4 -2.90 9.47 -0.31
N LEU A 5 -1.97 8.68 -0.86
CA LEU A 5 -2.04 7.22 -0.78
C LEU A 5 -1.64 6.68 0.60
N TYR A 6 -0.64 7.31 1.22
CA TYR A 6 -0.08 6.87 2.49
C TYR A 6 0.33 8.06 3.36
N ASN A 7 0.01 8.00 4.65
CA ASN A 7 0.67 8.82 5.67
C ASN A 7 1.70 7.96 6.39
N ILE A 8 2.92 8.46 6.56
CA ILE A 8 4.02 7.71 7.16
C ILE A 8 4.56 8.50 8.35
N GLU A 9 4.57 7.87 9.52
CA GLU A 9 5.22 8.39 10.72
C GLU A 9 6.47 7.55 11.04
N ILE A 10 7.58 8.22 11.37
CA ILE A 10 8.80 7.55 11.82
C ILE A 10 9.23 8.14 13.15
N HIS A 11 9.28 7.27 14.16
CA HIS A 11 9.70 7.58 15.52
C HIS A 11 11.03 6.88 15.82
N ARG A 12 11.90 7.51 16.62
CA ARG A 12 13.16 6.90 17.08
C ARG A 12 13.10 6.69 18.59
N ASN A 13 13.27 5.45 19.04
CA ASN A 13 13.26 5.05 20.45
C ASN A 13 14.54 4.30 20.78
N GLU A 14 15.32 4.77 21.76
CA GLU A 14 16.47 4.07 22.38
C GLU A 14 17.24 3.04 21.51
N GLY A 15 17.72 3.46 20.34
CA GLY A 15 18.53 2.63 19.44
C GLY A 15 17.77 1.96 18.29
N ASN A 16 16.43 2.05 18.29
CA ASN A 16 15.53 1.53 17.27
C ASN A 16 14.74 2.65 16.59
N TYR A 17 14.22 2.33 15.41
CA TYR A 17 13.28 3.14 14.64
C TYR A 17 11.97 2.38 14.50
N MET A 18 10.87 3.08 14.73
CA MET A 18 9.51 2.59 14.59
C MET A 18 8.83 3.38 13.47
N GLY A 19 8.36 2.69 12.44
CA GLY A 19 7.59 3.26 11.35
C GLY A 19 6.12 2.88 11.48
N LYS A 20 5.22 3.81 11.21
CA LYS A 20 3.78 3.54 11.05
C LYS A 20 3.33 4.04 9.69
N ILE A 21 2.72 3.17 8.91
CA ILE A 21 2.09 3.52 7.63
C ILE A 21 0.58 3.48 7.84
N TYR A 22 -0.10 4.54 7.44
CA TYR A 22 -1.55 4.68 7.46
C TYR A 22 -2.04 4.78 6.03
N SER A 23 -2.94 3.90 5.61
CA SER A 23 -3.68 4.00 4.36
C SER A 23 -5.16 3.73 4.60
N ASP A 24 -6.01 4.25 3.71
CA ASP A 24 -7.45 4.01 3.77
C ASP A 24 -7.82 2.55 3.44
N ILE A 25 -6.91 1.82 2.80
CA ILE A 25 -7.15 0.47 2.25
C ILE A 25 -6.67 -0.61 3.22
N ASP A 26 -5.44 -0.49 3.74
CA ASP A 26 -4.82 -1.50 4.61
C ASP A 26 -4.86 -1.12 6.10
N GLY A 27 -5.34 0.08 6.43
CA GLY A 27 -5.35 0.59 7.80
C GLY A 27 -3.94 0.97 8.27
N VAL A 28 -3.52 0.46 9.43
CA VAL A 28 -2.21 0.79 10.03
C VAL A 28 -1.28 -0.42 9.99
N LYS A 29 -0.09 -0.22 9.42
CA LYS A 29 1.04 -1.17 9.49
C LYS A 29 2.18 -0.58 10.31
N GLU A 30 2.76 -1.38 11.19
CA GLU A 30 3.89 -1.00 12.04
C GLU A 30 5.16 -1.75 11.62
N PHE A 31 6.28 -1.05 11.60
CA PHE A 31 7.60 -1.55 11.22
C PHE A 31 8.60 -1.18 12.31
N GLU A 32 9.51 -2.08 12.67
CA GLU A 32 10.57 -1.79 13.62
C GLU A 32 11.93 -2.22 13.07
N ASN A 33 12.94 -1.37 13.20
CA ASN A 33 14.30 -1.72 12.85
C ASN A 33 15.33 -0.88 13.61
N ASN A 34 16.46 -1.49 13.97
CA ASN A 34 17.58 -0.79 14.63
C ASN A 34 18.32 0.14 13.65
N ARG A 35 18.05 0.02 12.34
CA ARG A 35 18.64 0.82 11.28
C ARG A 35 17.58 1.48 10.42
N ILE A 36 17.65 2.80 10.29
CA ILE A 36 16.70 3.58 9.49
C ILE A 36 16.68 3.14 8.02
N ASP A 37 17.82 2.79 7.44
CA ASP A 37 17.90 2.34 6.05
C ASP A 37 17.16 1.03 5.81
N ARG A 38 17.15 0.15 6.81
CA ARG A 38 16.42 -1.12 6.73
C ARG A 38 14.93 -0.89 6.96
N LEU A 39 14.54 -0.07 7.93
CA LEU A 39 13.14 0.32 8.14
C LEU A 39 12.52 0.88 6.86
N LEU A 40 13.19 1.83 6.21
CA LEU A 40 12.72 2.43 4.96
C LEU A 40 12.61 1.41 3.83
N ARG A 41 13.57 0.46 3.75
CA ARG A 41 13.50 -0.61 2.76
C ARG A 41 12.30 -1.53 2.99
N ASP A 42 12.03 -1.89 4.25
CA ASP A 42 10.89 -2.74 4.61
C ASP A 42 9.57 -2.04 4.25
N ILE A 43 9.46 -0.73 4.55
CA ILE A 43 8.32 0.13 4.18
C ILE A 43 8.14 0.20 2.66
N ILE A 44 9.21 0.44 1.90
CA ILE A 44 9.14 0.54 0.42
C ILE A 44 8.70 -0.79 -0.21
N VAL A 45 9.26 -1.91 0.26
CA VAL A 45 8.91 -3.24 -0.25
C VAL A 45 7.44 -3.56 0.02
N ASP A 46 6.93 -3.25 1.22
CA ASP A 46 5.53 -3.47 1.55
C ASP A 46 4.60 -2.62 0.67
N MET A 47 4.91 -1.34 0.46
CA MET A 47 4.13 -0.47 -0.45
C MET A 47 4.15 -0.98 -1.88
N GLN A 48 5.28 -1.49 -2.37
CA GLN A 48 5.37 -2.06 -3.73
C GLN A 48 4.47 -3.29 -3.88
N LEU A 49 4.48 -4.19 -2.89
CA LEU A 49 3.63 -5.38 -2.90
C LEU A 49 2.14 -5.01 -2.87
N ALA A 50 1.75 -4.06 -2.02
CA ALA A 50 0.36 -3.60 -1.93
C ALA A 50 -0.13 -2.97 -3.24
N LEU A 51 0.71 -2.16 -3.91
CA LEU A 51 0.38 -1.54 -5.19
C LEU A 51 0.29 -2.56 -6.33
N ASP A 52 1.15 -3.59 -6.34
CA ASP A 52 1.08 -4.68 -7.31
C ASP A 52 -0.25 -5.48 -7.16
N ASP A 53 -0.68 -5.74 -5.93
CA ASP A 53 -1.97 -6.39 -5.63
C ASP A 53 -3.18 -5.49 -5.98
N GLU A 54 -3.08 -4.18 -5.75
CA GLU A 54 -4.10 -3.21 -6.14
C GLU A 54 -4.26 -3.09 -7.66
N PHE A 55 -3.16 -3.16 -8.41
CA PHE A 55 -3.22 -3.15 -9.87
C PHE A 55 -3.95 -4.39 -10.40
N LEU A 56 -3.69 -5.56 -9.83
CA LEU A 56 -4.37 -6.80 -10.16
C LEU A 56 -5.88 -6.76 -9.85
N THR A 57 -6.27 -6.17 -8.72
CA THR A 57 -7.68 -6.05 -8.32
C THR A 57 -8.45 -5.00 -9.13
N ARG A 58 -7.82 -3.89 -9.54
CA ARG A 58 -8.44 -2.92 -10.48
C ARG A 58 -8.66 -3.48 -11.87
N THR A 59 -7.77 -4.36 -12.34
CA THR A 59 -7.90 -4.99 -13.67
C THR A 59 -9.08 -5.97 -13.71
N THR A 60 -9.33 -6.68 -12.61
CA THR A 60 -10.47 -7.62 -12.53
C THR A 60 -11.82 -6.95 -12.29
N ALA A 61 -11.86 -5.75 -11.71
CA ALA A 61 -13.10 -5.00 -11.47
C ALA A 61 -13.64 -4.24 -12.71
N THR A 62 -12.83 -4.05 -13.75
CA THR A 62 -13.20 -3.19 -14.90
C THR A 62 -13.34 -3.93 -16.25
N ASP A 63 -12.99 -5.22 -16.32
CA ASP A 63 -13.06 -6.02 -17.55
C ASP A 63 -14.15 -7.11 -17.51
N LEU A 64 -15.39 -6.71 -17.22
CA LEU A 64 -16.55 -7.46 -17.71
C LEU A 64 -17.12 -6.69 -18.90
N PRO A 65 -16.83 -7.11 -20.15
CA PRO A 65 -17.64 -6.63 -21.25
C PRO A 65 -19.06 -7.18 -21.04
N GLU A 66 -20.00 -6.28 -20.76
CA GLU A 66 -21.44 -6.54 -20.92
C GLU A 66 -21.70 -6.89 -22.39
N PHE A 67 -21.45 -8.14 -22.79
CA PHE A 67 -22.06 -8.73 -23.98
C PHE A 67 -23.36 -9.40 -23.58
N THR A 68 -24.30 -8.57 -23.12
CA THR A 68 -25.71 -8.93 -23.11
C THR A 68 -26.48 -7.77 -23.70
N ASP A 69 -26.42 -7.60 -25.01
CA ASP A 69 -27.67 -7.32 -25.71
C ASP A 69 -27.57 -7.60 -27.21
N GLU A 70 -28.72 -8.00 -27.75
CA GLU A 70 -29.07 -8.14 -29.16
C GLU A 70 -28.56 -9.37 -29.91
N LEU A 71 -29.40 -10.40 -29.97
CA LEU A 71 -29.94 -10.86 -31.26
C LEU A 71 -31.27 -11.62 -31.04
N LYS A 72 -32.33 -11.03 -31.59
CA LYS A 72 -33.68 -11.57 -31.76
C LYS A 72 -33.70 -12.81 -32.66
#